data_AF-A0A2E3FN20-F1
#
_entry.id   AF-A0A2E3FN20-F1
#
_cell.length_a   1.000
_cell.length_b   1.000
_cell.length_c   1.000
_cell.angle_alpha   90.00
_cell.angle_beta   90.00
_cell.angle_gamma   90.00
#
_symmetry.space_group_name_H-M   'P 1'
#
loop_
_entity.id
_entity.type
_entity.pdbx_description
1 polymer ?
#
loop_
_entity_poly.entity_id
_entity_poly.type
_entity_poly.pdbx_seq_one_letter_code
_entity_poly.pdbx_strand_id
1 'polypeptide(L)'
;MSGIIGWIVGLPIIAAIVWLTYYFWNNDRILDSRIENGDMSLLSSTNYKINEIVKAPAGSRVENVNHYAIPNIEGGYIRQQLPDGSIALIPANSVPSDVRNPVIETDIDKPPLL
;
A
#
# COMPACT_ATOMS: atom_id res chain seq x y z
N MET A 1 58.76 -14.24 -2.63
CA MET A 1 57.67 -15.05 -3.21
C MET A 1 56.37 -15.01 -2.39
N SER A 2 56.39 -14.84 -1.06
CA SER A 2 55.17 -14.82 -0.22
C SER A 2 54.24 -13.62 -0.44
N GLY A 3 54.77 -12.42 -0.71
CA GLY A 3 53.94 -11.21 -0.85
C GLY A 3 53.01 -11.22 -2.06
N ILE A 4 53.45 -11.75 -3.20
CA ILE A 4 52.67 -11.79 -4.46
C ILE A 4 51.43 -12.68 -4.29
N ILE A 5 51.57 -13.80 -3.57
CA ILE A 5 50.48 -14.72 -3.26
C ILE A 5 49.40 -14.03 -2.41
N GLY A 6 49.82 -13.20 -1.45
CA GLY A 6 48.90 -12.41 -0.63
C GLY A 6 48.06 -11.43 -1.44
N TRP A 7 48.64 -10.77 -2.44
CA TRP A 7 47.91 -9.86 -3.32
C TRP A 7 46.91 -10.56 -4.24
N ILE A 8 47.26 -11.75 -4.74
CA ILE A 8 46.37 -12.56 -5.60
C ILE A 8 45.11 -12.99 -4.83
N VAL A 9 45.22 -13.24 -3.52
CA VAL A 9 44.08 -13.64 -2.68
C VAL A 9 43.36 -12.43 -2.08
N GLY A 10 44.10 -11.39 -1.68
CA GLY A 10 43.54 -10.20 -1.02
C GLY A 10 42.71 -9.33 -1.97
N LEU A 11 43.19 -9.10 -3.19
CA LEU A 11 42.49 -8.26 -4.17
C LEU A 11 41.09 -8.76 -4.54
N PRO A 12 40.86 -10.06 -4.85
CA PRO A 12 39.51 -10.52 -5.17
C PRO A 12 38.57 -10.43 -3.97
N ILE A 13 39.06 -10.61 -2.74
CA ILE A 13 38.22 -10.46 -1.53
C ILE A 13 37.81 -8.99 -1.37
N ILE A 14 38.75 -8.05 -1.52
CA ILE A 14 38.44 -6.62 -1.46
C ILE A 14 37.46 -6.23 -2.57
N ALA A 15 37.69 -6.70 -3.79
CA ALA A 15 36.80 -6.46 -4.92
C ALA A 15 35.39 -7.02 -4.67
N ALA A 16 35.27 -8.22 -4.07
CA ALA A 16 33.99 -8.81 -3.72
C ALA A 16 33.24 -7.99 -2.67
N ILE A 17 33.94 -7.47 -1.65
CA ILE A 17 33.33 -6.62 -0.61
C ILE A 17 32.84 -5.29 -1.22
N VAL A 18 33.67 -4.65 -2.06
CA VAL A 18 33.29 -3.40 -2.75
C VAL A 18 32.09 -3.64 -3.65
N TRP A 19 32.10 -4.72 -4.42
CA TRP A 19 30.97 -5.11 -5.27
C TRP A 19 29.69 -5.33 -4.47
N LEU A 20 29.77 -6.09 -3.37
CA LEU A 20 28.62 -6.38 -2.52
C LEU A 20 28.02 -5.11 -1.93
N THR A 21 28.88 -4.22 -1.44
CA THR A 21 28.46 -2.92 -0.88
C THR A 21 27.77 -2.06 -1.95
N TYR A 22 28.35 -2.00 -3.15
CA TYR A 22 27.74 -1.29 -4.28
C TYR A 22 26.39 -1.90 -4.68
N TYR A 23 26.30 -3.23 -4.71
CA TYR A 23 25.06 -3.94 -5.03
C TYR A 23 23.93 -3.57 -4.07
N PHE A 24 24.16 -3.61 -2.75
CA PHE A 24 23.16 -3.19 -1.77
C PHE A 24 22.77 -1.73 -1.93
N TRP A 25 23.76 -0.83 -2.02
CA TRP A 25 23.51 0.59 -2.19
C TRP A 25 22.68 0.89 -3.45
N ASN A 26 22.96 0.22 -4.56
CA ASN A 26 22.21 0.41 -5.80
C ASN A 26 20.77 -0.11 -5.69
N ASN A 27 20.55 -1.23 -4.99
CA ASN A 27 19.19 -1.74 -4.77
C ASN A 27 18.36 -0.79 -3.90
N ASP A 28 18.95 -0.21 -2.86
CA ASP A 28 18.26 0.76 -2.00
C ASP A 28 17.85 2.01 -2.80
N ARG A 29 18.74 2.52 -3.67
CA ARG A 29 18.40 3.66 -4.54
C ARG A 29 17.30 3.37 -5.55
N ILE A 30 17.26 2.15 -6.09
CA ILE A 30 16.18 1.73 -6.98
C ILE A 30 14.86 1.67 -6.20
N LEU A 31 14.89 1.14 -4.98
CA LEU A 31 13.71 1.09 -4.13
C LEU A 31 13.20 2.51 -3.79
N ASP A 32 14.08 3.42 -3.40
CA ASP A 32 13.76 4.81 -3.12
C ASP A 32 13.12 5.50 -4.33
N SER A 33 13.70 5.29 -5.52
CA SER A 33 13.14 5.81 -6.77
C SER A 33 11.73 5.27 -7.04
N ARG A 34 11.48 3.99 -6.78
CA ARG A 34 10.15 3.39 -6.96
C ARG A 34 9.14 3.90 -5.92
N ILE A 35 9.57 4.14 -4.69
CA ILE A 35 8.74 4.73 -3.64
C ILE A 35 8.36 6.17 -4.01
N GLU A 36 9.32 6.98 -4.46
CA GLU A 36 9.07 8.35 -4.91
C GLU A 36 8.09 8.41 -6.10
N ASN A 37 8.22 7.46 -7.02
CA ASN A 37 7.30 7.31 -8.15
C ASN A 37 5.93 6.72 -7.77
N GLY A 38 5.71 6.35 -6.51
CA GLY A 38 4.44 5.80 -6.03
C GLY A 38 4.12 4.42 -6.65
N ASP A 39 5.14 3.60 -6.92
CA ASP A 39 4.97 2.28 -7.53
C ASP A 39 4.13 1.35 -6.63
N MET A 40 2.85 1.18 -6.99
CA MET A 40 1.88 0.38 -6.25
C MET A 40 2.23 -1.11 -6.21
N SER A 41 3.09 -1.60 -7.12
CA SER A 41 3.54 -3.00 -7.10
C SER A 41 4.34 -3.34 -5.84
N LEU A 42 4.97 -2.34 -5.20
CA LEU A 42 5.67 -2.50 -3.93
C LEU A 42 4.74 -2.96 -2.82
N LEU A 43 3.47 -2.53 -2.81
CA LEU A 43 2.49 -2.93 -1.79
C LEU A 43 2.04 -4.39 -1.90
N SER A 44 2.22 -5.00 -3.07
CA SER A 44 1.82 -6.39 -3.35
C SER A 44 2.97 -7.38 -3.21
N SER A 45 4.18 -6.89 -2.95
CA SER A 45 5.40 -7.69 -3.05
C SER A 45 5.72 -8.45 -1.76
N THR A 46 6.07 -9.74 -1.88
CA THR A 46 6.38 -10.61 -0.72
C THR A 46 7.72 -10.29 -0.07
N ASN A 47 8.61 -9.60 -0.78
CA ASN A 47 9.99 -9.37 -0.33
C ASN A 47 10.16 -8.15 0.57
N TYR A 48 9.13 -7.31 0.71
CA TYR A 48 9.19 -6.09 1.50
C TYR A 48 8.13 -6.10 2.59
N LYS A 49 8.52 -5.71 3.80
CA LYS A 49 7.60 -5.52 4.92
C LYS A 49 7.01 -4.11 4.84
N ILE A 50 5.73 -4.00 4.51
CA ILE A 50 5.01 -2.72 4.48
C ILE A 50 4.40 -2.45 5.87
N ASN A 51 4.66 -1.26 6.40
CA ASN A 51 3.98 -0.76 7.60
C ASN A 51 3.11 0.43 7.20
N GLU A 52 1.79 0.27 7.23
CA GLU A 52 0.86 1.38 7.01
C GLU A 52 0.74 2.23 8.29
N ILE A 53 1.02 3.53 8.19
CA ILE A 53 0.84 4.47 9.30
C ILE A 53 -0.37 5.35 8.99
N VAL A 54 -1.52 4.99 9.55
CA VAL A 54 -2.75 5.79 9.42
C VAL A 54 -2.70 6.94 10.44
N LYS A 55 -2.47 8.17 9.96
CA LYS A 55 -2.57 9.39 10.78
C LYS A 55 -4.00 9.91 10.69
N ALA A 56 -4.82 9.62 11.69
CA ALA A 56 -6.16 10.18 11.79
C ALA A 56 -6.16 11.46 12.66
N PRO A 57 -6.97 12.50 12.31
CA PRO A 57 -7.11 13.71 13.12
C PRO A 57 -7.53 13.43 14.56
N ALA A 58 -7.23 14.36 15.48
CA ALA A 58 -7.62 14.25 16.88
C ALA A 58 -9.14 14.07 17.01
N GLY A 59 -9.58 12.98 17.66
CA GLY A 59 -10.99 12.60 17.76
C GLY A 59 -11.43 11.48 16.81
N SER A 60 -10.57 11.07 15.85
CA SER A 60 -10.85 9.94 14.96
C SER A 60 -10.23 8.64 15.47
N ARG A 61 -10.98 7.53 15.38
CA ARG A 61 -10.53 6.18 15.74
C ARG A 61 -10.13 5.42 14.47
N VAL A 62 -8.91 4.87 14.46
CA VAL A 62 -8.46 3.95 13.41
C VAL A 62 -8.79 2.54 13.86
N GLU A 63 -9.80 1.92 13.25
CA GLU A 63 -10.04 0.49 13.39
C GLU A 63 -9.31 -0.24 12.26
N ASN A 64 -8.52 -1.27 12.61
CA ASN A 64 -7.95 -2.19 11.63
C ASN A 64 -9.09 -3.10 11.15
N VAL A 65 -9.87 -2.61 10.20
CA VAL A 65 -10.95 -3.38 9.62
C VAL A 65 -10.32 -4.32 8.59
N ASN A 66 -9.95 -5.52 9.05
CA ASN A 66 -9.86 -6.66 8.16
C ASN A 66 -11.17 -6.66 7.37
N HIS A 67 -11.11 -6.37 6.07
CA HIS A 67 -12.28 -6.36 5.21
C HIS A 67 -12.78 -7.80 5.10
N TYR A 68 -13.59 -8.22 6.08
CA TYR A 68 -14.40 -9.41 5.95
C TYR A 68 -15.40 -9.07 4.85
N ALA A 69 -15.22 -9.68 3.68
CA ALA A 69 -16.18 -9.60 2.59
C ALA A 69 -17.55 -9.97 3.18
N ILE A 70 -18.45 -8.98 3.28
CA ILE A 70 -19.80 -9.20 3.77
C ILE A 70 -20.48 -10.04 2.68
N PRO A 71 -20.81 -11.32 2.91
CA PRO A 71 -21.62 -12.05 1.96
C PRO A 71 -22.95 -11.31 1.88
N ASN A 72 -23.26 -10.79 0.69
CA ASN A 72 -24.54 -10.16 0.42
C ASN A 72 -25.62 -11.21 0.68
N ILE A 73 -26.30 -11.10 1.81
CA ILE A 73 -27.44 -11.94 2.11
C ILE A 73 -28.55 -11.43 1.20
N GLU A 74 -29.08 -12.30 0.33
CA GLU A 74 -30.10 -12.03 -0.70
C GLU A 74 -31.44 -11.45 -0.20
N GLY A 75 -31.51 -10.99 1.06
CA GLY A 75 -32.70 -10.42 1.69
C GLY A 75 -32.68 -8.91 1.92
N GLY A 76 -31.67 -8.17 1.43
CA GLY A 76 -31.61 -6.72 1.61
C GLY A 76 -31.26 -6.26 3.03
N TYR A 77 -30.58 -7.10 3.81
CA TYR A 77 -30.07 -6.77 5.14
C TYR A 77 -28.54 -6.81 5.15
N ILE A 78 -27.91 -5.83 5.80
CA ILE A 78 -26.48 -5.82 6.10
C ILE A 78 -26.23 -6.34 7.51
N ARG A 79 -25.12 -7.05 7.72
CA ARG A 79 -24.65 -7.46 9.05
C ARG A 79 -23.77 -6.36 9.63
N GLN A 80 -24.16 -5.77 10.76
CA GLN A 80 -23.33 -4.84 11.53
C GLN A 80 -22.95 -5.49 12.85
N GLN A 81 -21.65 -5.60 13.13
CA GLN A 81 -21.18 -6.01 14.44
C GLN A 81 -21.26 -4.81 15.40
N LEU A 82 -21.97 -4.96 16.51
CA LEU A 82 -22.13 -3.94 17.54
C LEU A 82 -20.91 -3.92 18.48
N PRO A 83 -20.72 -2.83 19.25
CA PRO A 83 -19.61 -2.71 20.21
C PRO A 83 -19.59 -3.77 21.32
N ASP A 84 -20.70 -4.48 21.52
CA ASP A 84 -20.84 -5.61 22.45
C ASP A 84 -20.47 -6.97 21.82
N GLY A 85 -20.07 -6.98 20.54
CA GLY A 85 -19.73 -8.18 19.78
C GLY A 85 -20.93 -8.91 19.17
N SER A 86 -22.16 -8.43 19.40
CA SER A 86 -23.36 -8.97 18.77
C SER A 86 -23.47 -8.57 17.29
N ILE A 87 -24.24 -9.33 16.50
CA ILE A 87 -24.46 -9.03 15.08
C ILE A 87 -25.90 -8.58 14.90
N ALA A 88 -26.10 -7.32 14.52
CA ALA A 88 -27.39 -6.79 14.12
C ALA A 88 -27.58 -6.94 12.60
N LEU A 89 -28.81 -7.26 12.19
CA LEU A 89 -29.24 -7.18 10.79
C LEU A 89 -29.96 -5.86 10.59
N ILE A 90 -29.39 -4.99 9.76
CA ILE A 90 -29.95 -3.67 9.47
C ILE A 90 -30.48 -3.71 8.04
N PRO A 91 -31.74 -3.32 7.80
CA PRO A 91 -32.27 -3.31 6.45
C PRO A 91 -31.53 -2.24 5.64
N ALA A 92 -31.07 -2.59 4.45
CA ALA A 92 -30.18 -1.76 3.63
C ALA A 92 -30.79 -0.41 3.23
N ASN A 93 -32.12 -0.28 3.29
CA ASN A 93 -32.86 0.97 3.06
C ASN A 93 -32.76 1.98 4.21
N SER A 94 -32.31 1.56 5.41
CA SER A 94 -32.24 2.39 6.61
C SER A 94 -30.84 2.96 6.87
N VAL A 95 -29.85 2.54 6.10
CA VAL A 95 -28.48 3.05 6.19
C VAL A 95 -28.40 4.32 5.35
N PRO A 96 -28.10 5.49 5.94
CA PRO A 96 -27.82 6.69 5.17
C PRO A 96 -26.58 6.43 4.32
N SER A 97 -26.77 6.25 3.02
CA SER A 97 -25.69 6.26 2.06
C SER A 97 -25.20 7.70 1.96
N ASP A 98 -24.03 7.99 2.50
CA ASP A 98 -23.31 9.24 2.18
C ASP A 98 -22.80 9.11 0.75
N VAL A 99 -23.71 9.26 -0.22
CA VAL A 99 -23.41 9.30 -1.64
C VAL A 99 -22.76 10.65 -1.93
N ARG A 100 -21.49 10.80 -1.56
CA ARG A 100 -20.61 11.70 -2.30
C ARG A 100 -20.29 11.04 -3.63
N ASN A 101 -21.24 11.07 -4.55
CA ASN A 101 -20.93 10.87 -5.96
C ASN A 101 -19.94 11.98 -6.33
N PRO A 102 -18.70 11.68 -6.75
CA PRO A 102 -18.00 12.64 -7.58
C PRO A 102 -18.84 12.75 -8.85
N VAL A 103 -19.58 13.86 -8.98
CA VAL A 103 -20.05 14.29 -10.29
C VAL A 103 -18.78 14.51 -11.09
N ILE A 104 -18.40 13.53 -11.90
CA ILE A 104 -17.47 13.76 -12.99
C ILE A 104 -18.30 14.56 -13.99
N GLU A 105 -18.26 15.88 -13.83
CA GLU A 105 -18.79 16.82 -14.80
C GLU A 105 -17.93 16.67 -16.06
N THR A 106 -18.36 15.79 -16.96
CA THR A 106 -17.80 15.73 -18.30
C THR A 106 -18.27 17.00 -19.02
N ASP A 107 -17.38 17.99 -19.07
CA ASP A 107 -17.45 19.21 -19.88
C ASP A 107 -17.49 18.86 -21.39
N ILE A 108 -18.62 18.32 -21.85
CA ILE A 108 -18.87 18.01 -23.27
C ILE A 108 -20.17 18.68 -23.76
N ASP A 109 -20.84 19.49 -22.92
CA ASP A 109 -22.10 20.15 -23.28
C ASP A 109 -22.03 21.68 -23.19
N LYS A 110 -20.90 22.26 -23.62
CA LYS A 110 -20.84 23.69 -23.94
C LYS A 110 -20.88 23.87 -25.47
N PRO A 111 -21.93 24.49 -26.03
CA PRO A 111 -21.93 24.82 -27.45
C PRO A 111 -20.78 25.81 -27.75
N PRO A 112 -20.10 25.69 -28.91
CA PRO A 112 -19.06 26.63 -29.28
C PRO A 112 -19.67 28.03 -29.40
N LEU A 113 -19.03 29.01 -28.77
CA LEU A 113 -19.34 30.42 -28.99
C LEU A 113 -19.07 30.71 -30.47
N LEU A 114 -20.14 31.08 -31.19
CA LEU A 114 -20.08 31.68 -32.54
C LEU A 114 -19.24 32.96 -32.52
#